data_AF-A0AB73TBV8-F1
#
_entry.id   AF-A0AB73TBV8-F1
#
_cell.length_a   1.000
_cell.length_b   1.000
_cell.length_c   1.000
_cell.angle_alpha   90.00
_cell.angle_beta   90.00
_cell.angle_gamma   90.00
#
_symmetry.space_group_name_H-M   'P 1'
#
loop_
_entity.id
_entity.type
_entity.pdbx_description
1 polymer ?
#
loop_
_entity_poly.entity_id
_entity_poly.type
_entity_poly.pdbx_seq_one_letter_code
_entity_poly.pdbx_strand_id
1 'polypeptide(L)'
;MPVATSVLAPEVSIVATTGAAITVVSVVLVEFLAGLIGLLGTSTIVGPFRSHGGTSLVEAFVQNVFVARSPFALAAFLVLAFLVPVVPRAPLPVVLLRSVLAGAAGTVALALVGIVTAVHDAVQQGSVGQGLGRLLVDVVTTPLQLGLPMTLMLLGSASAAWLWVGRHPR
;
A
#
# COMPACT_ATOMS: atom_id res chain seq x y z
N MET A 1 -32.74 3.82 25.17
CA MET A 1 -31.54 2.98 25.02
C MET A 1 -30.36 3.89 24.77
N PRO A 2 -29.39 4.04 25.69
CA PRO A 2 -28.20 4.81 25.39
C PRO A 2 -27.31 3.99 24.43
N VAL A 3 -27.02 4.56 23.27
CA VAL A 3 -26.02 4.04 22.33
C VAL A 3 -24.67 4.22 22.99
N ALA A 4 -24.04 3.12 23.39
CA ALA A 4 -22.67 3.13 23.87
C ALA A 4 -21.74 3.48 22.71
N THR A 5 -21.43 4.78 22.54
CA THR A 5 -20.29 5.20 21.73
C THR A 5 -19.04 4.72 22.46
N SER A 6 -18.46 3.60 22.04
CA SER A 6 -17.18 3.14 22.57
C SER A 6 -16.11 4.14 22.15
N VAL A 7 -15.87 5.15 22.98
CA VAL A 7 -14.64 5.92 22.92
C VAL A 7 -13.54 4.92 23.25
N LEU A 8 -12.75 4.51 22.25
CA LEU A 8 -11.58 3.66 22.51
C LEU A 8 -10.73 4.37 23.56
N ALA A 9 -10.38 3.67 24.64
CA ALA A 9 -9.45 4.18 25.62
C ALA A 9 -8.17 4.67 24.88
N PRO A 10 -7.66 5.89 25.15
CA PRO A 10 -6.58 6.50 24.38
C PRO A 10 -5.35 5.58 24.20
N GLU A 11 -5.05 4.80 25.23
CA GLU A 11 -3.93 3.85 25.23
C GLU A 11 -4.10 2.71 24.22
N VAL A 12 -5.32 2.19 24.06
CA VAL A 12 -5.63 1.13 23.08
C VAL A 12 -5.54 1.67 21.66
N SER A 13 -5.97 2.91 21.46
CA SER A 13 -5.84 3.61 20.17
C SER A 13 -4.38 3.81 19.79
N ILE A 14 -3.53 4.29 20.72
CA ILE A 14 -2.11 4.54 20.45
C ILE A 14 -1.37 3.26 20.05
N VAL A 15 -1.63 2.15 20.74
CA VAL A 15 -0.99 0.86 20.44
C VAL A 15 -1.41 0.33 19.07
N ALA A 16 -2.70 0.41 18.74
CA ALA A 16 -3.22 -0.02 17.43
C ALA A 16 -2.65 0.83 16.29
N THR A 17 -2.64 2.16 16.44
CA THR A 17 -2.09 3.09 15.45
C THR A 17 -0.59 2.89 15.26
N THR A 18 0.16 2.67 16.34
CA THR A 18 1.62 2.44 16.27
C THR A 18 1.93 1.12 15.57
N GLY A 19 1.19 0.05 15.89
CA GLY A 19 1.33 -1.24 15.20
C GLY A 19 1.03 -1.12 13.70
N ALA A 20 -0.07 -0.46 13.34
CA ALA A 20 -0.41 -0.18 11.95
C ALA A 20 0.68 0.61 11.22
N ALA A 21 1.20 1.67 11.86
CA ALA A 21 2.26 2.51 11.31
C ALA A 21 3.54 1.70 11.04
N ILE A 22 4.02 0.92 12.01
CA ILE A 22 5.23 0.10 11.85
C ILE A 22 5.07 -0.88 10.68
N THR A 23 3.91 -1.54 10.58
CA THR A 23 3.65 -2.53 9.54
C THR A 23 3.67 -1.89 8.15
N VAL A 24 2.97 -0.76 7.98
CA VAL A 24 2.88 -0.07 6.68
C VAL A 24 4.22 0.59 6.31
N VAL A 25 4.89 1.25 7.25
CA VAL A 25 6.21 1.87 7.03
C VAL A 25 7.25 0.82 6.62
N SER A 26 7.18 -0.40 7.18
CA SER A 26 8.06 -1.49 6.77
C SER A 26 7.88 -1.86 5.30
N VAL A 27 6.64 -1.90 4.79
CA VAL A 27 6.37 -2.15 3.37
C VAL A 27 6.92 -1.02 2.50
N VAL A 28 6.64 0.24 2.87
CA VAL A 28 7.17 1.41 2.16
C VAL A 28 8.70 1.41 2.11
N LEU A 29 9.36 1.01 3.19
CA LEU A 29 10.82 0.93 3.24
C LEU A 29 11.37 -0.12 2.29
N VAL A 30 10.76 -1.31 2.22
CA VAL A 30 11.19 -2.36 1.28
C VAL A 30 11.03 -1.89 -0.16
N GLU A 31 9.91 -1.23 -0.46
CA GLU A 31 9.66 -0.70 -1.80
C GLU A 31 10.57 0.44 -2.20
N PHE A 32 10.90 1.31 -1.24
CA PHE A 32 11.90 2.35 -1.42
C PHE A 32 13.26 1.74 -1.76
N LEU A 33 13.70 0.72 -1.02
CA LEU A 33 14.97 0.03 -1.29
C LEU A 33 14.97 -0.66 -2.66
N ALA A 34 13.89 -1.35 -3.01
CA ALA A 34 13.75 -1.98 -4.32
C ALA A 34 13.77 -0.94 -5.46
N GLY A 35 13.06 0.18 -5.28
CA GLY A 35 13.07 1.29 -6.23
C GLY A 35 14.46 1.93 -6.35
N LEU A 36 15.19 2.08 -5.24
CA LEU A 36 16.51 2.67 -5.22
C LEU A 36 17.52 1.78 -5.95
N ILE A 37 17.46 0.47 -5.74
CA ILE A 37 18.28 -0.51 -6.48
C ILE A 37 17.97 -0.43 -7.98
N GLY A 38 16.69 -0.32 -8.36
CA GLY A 38 16.28 -0.16 -9.76
C GLY A 38 16.79 1.15 -10.39
N LEU A 39 16.71 2.27 -9.66
CA LEU A 39 17.24 3.56 -10.10
C LEU A 39 18.76 3.48 -10.26
N LEU A 40 19.47 2.92 -9.29
CA LEU A 40 20.93 2.77 -9.35
C LEU A 40 21.33 1.90 -10.54
N GLY A 41 20.67 0.77 -10.75
CA GLY A 41 20.92 -0.12 -11.89
C GLY A 41 20.70 0.59 -13.23
N THR A 42 19.55 1.24 -13.42
CA THR A 42 19.24 1.98 -14.67
C THR A 42 20.16 3.19 -14.88
N SER A 43 20.60 3.83 -13.79
CA SER A 43 21.51 4.99 -13.86
C SER A 43 22.91 4.65 -14.40
N THR A 44 23.32 3.38 -14.35
CA THR A 44 24.58 2.91 -14.97
C THR A 44 24.53 2.90 -16.50
N ILE A 45 23.33 2.91 -17.08
CA ILE A 45 23.08 2.83 -18.53
C ILE A 45 22.65 4.20 -19.07
N VAL A 46 21.81 4.91 -18.34
CA VAL A 46 21.25 6.22 -18.72
C VAL A 46 21.45 7.21 -17.57
N GLY A 47 22.07 8.37 -17.83
CA GLY A 47 22.34 9.35 -16.77
C GLY A 47 21.07 9.78 -16.00
N PRO A 48 21.09 9.85 -14.66
CA PRO A 48 19.88 9.93 -13.80
C PRO A 48 19.03 11.19 -13.99
N PHE A 49 19.63 12.27 -14.50
CA PHE A 49 18.97 13.55 -14.75
C PHE A 49 18.64 13.77 -16.23
N ARG A 50 19.02 12.87 -17.13
CA ARG A 50 18.61 12.96 -18.53
C ARG A 50 17.17 12.48 -18.66
N SER A 51 16.35 13.26 -19.36
CA SER A 51 15.00 12.80 -19.71
C SER A 51 15.11 11.65 -20.70
N HIS A 52 14.46 10.53 -20.40
CA HIS A 52 14.34 9.40 -21.30
C HIS A 52 12.84 9.11 -21.48
N GLY A 53 12.30 9.29 -22.69
CA GLY A 53 10.86 9.13 -22.93
C GLY A 53 9.96 10.25 -22.37
N GLY A 54 10.51 11.45 -22.07
CA GLY A 54 9.74 12.63 -21.63
C GLY A 54 9.73 12.89 -20.12
N THR A 55 10.24 11.97 -19.30
CA THR A 55 10.38 12.10 -17.83
C THR A 55 11.81 11.79 -17.39
N SER A 56 12.25 12.38 -16.27
CA SER A 56 13.57 12.05 -15.68
C SER A 56 13.52 10.73 -14.89
N LEU A 57 14.66 10.05 -14.74
CA LEU A 57 14.73 8.80 -13.96
C LEU A 57 14.36 9.02 -12.48
N VAL A 58 14.75 10.16 -11.92
CA VAL A 58 14.40 10.54 -10.53
C VAL A 58 12.90 10.77 -10.39
N GLU A 59 12.28 11.47 -11.35
CA GLU A 59 10.84 11.70 -11.36
C GLU A 59 10.06 10.39 -11.47
N ALA A 60 10.48 9.49 -12.37
CA ALA A 60 9.89 8.16 -12.49
C ALA A 60 10.04 7.33 -11.20
N PHE A 61 11.18 7.45 -10.51
CA PHE A 61 11.37 6.82 -9.19
C PHE A 61 10.40 7.37 -8.15
N VAL A 62 10.25 8.70 -8.04
CA VAL A 62 9.34 9.32 -7.07
C VAL A 62 7.89 8.94 -7.37
N GLN A 63 7.48 8.98 -8.63
CA GLN A 63 6.14 8.56 -9.04
C GLN A 63 5.87 7.10 -8.70
N ASN A 64 6.82 6.21 -9.01
CA ASN A 64 6.62 4.79 -8.82
C ASN A 64 6.68 4.38 -7.33
N VAL A 65 7.58 4.95 -6.54
CA VAL A 65 7.73 4.58 -5.11
C VAL A 65 6.68 5.23 -4.23
N PHE A 66 6.41 6.53 -4.42
CA PHE A 66 5.56 7.27 -3.50
C PHE A 66 4.16 7.50 -4.06
N VAL A 67 4.04 7.95 -5.30
CA VAL A 67 2.73 8.40 -5.82
C VAL A 67 1.84 7.20 -6.15
N ALA A 68 2.31 6.28 -6.99
CA ALA A 68 1.54 5.13 -7.48
C ALA A 68 1.12 4.17 -6.35
N ARG A 69 1.87 4.13 -5.25
CA ARG A 69 1.71 3.14 -4.17
C ARG A 69 1.13 3.73 -2.89
N SER A 70 1.12 5.06 -2.77
CA SER A 70 0.49 5.76 -1.64
C SER A 70 -0.97 5.36 -1.36
N PRO A 71 -1.85 5.10 -2.36
CA PRO A 71 -3.24 4.77 -2.07
C PRO A 71 -3.36 3.45 -1.32
N PHE A 72 -2.52 2.47 -1.67
CA PHE A 72 -2.44 1.20 -0.97
C PHE A 72 -2.00 1.38 0.48
N ALA A 73 -0.89 2.11 0.70
CA ALA A 73 -0.33 2.31 2.03
C ALA A 73 -1.32 3.06 2.95
N LEU A 74 -1.99 4.09 2.43
CA LEU A 74 -2.98 4.87 3.17
C LEU A 74 -4.19 3.99 3.55
N ALA A 75 -4.75 3.24 2.60
CA ALA A 75 -5.91 2.40 2.85
C ALA A 75 -5.58 1.24 3.80
N ALA A 76 -4.44 0.58 3.60
CA ALA A 76 -3.98 -0.48 4.50
C ALA A 76 -3.77 0.05 5.93
N PHE A 77 -3.19 1.25 6.08
CA PHE A 77 -3.05 1.92 7.37
C PHE A 77 -4.40 2.19 8.01
N LEU A 78 -5.35 2.80 7.28
CA LEU A 78 -6.68 3.11 7.82
C LEU A 78 -7.43 1.85 8.27
N VAL A 79 -7.36 0.77 7.48
CA VAL A 79 -7.97 -0.50 7.85
C VAL A 79 -7.32 -1.10 9.09
N LEU A 80 -5.98 -1.11 9.17
CA LEU A 80 -5.27 -1.65 10.33
C LEU A 80 -5.33 -0.73 11.56
N ALA A 81 -5.60 0.56 11.41
CA ALA A 81 -5.69 1.50 12.52
C ALA A 81 -7.11 1.53 13.12
N PHE A 82 -8.15 1.46 12.28
CA PHE A 82 -9.52 1.74 12.71
C PHE A 82 -10.47 0.56 12.53
N LEU A 83 -10.37 -0.19 11.44
CA LEU A 83 -11.38 -1.18 11.07
C LEU A 83 -11.05 -2.56 11.66
N VAL A 84 -9.78 -2.94 11.59
CA VAL A 84 -9.31 -4.26 11.98
C VAL A 84 -7.98 -4.16 12.76
N PRO A 85 -7.99 -3.51 13.94
CA PRO A 85 -6.79 -3.16 14.68
C PRO A 85 -5.95 -4.37 15.09
N VAL A 86 -4.62 -4.27 15.03
CA VAL A 86 -3.73 -5.33 15.50
C VAL A 86 -3.68 -5.30 17.03
N VAL A 87 -4.21 -6.35 17.67
CA VAL A 87 -4.26 -6.44 19.14
C VAL A 87 -3.05 -7.26 19.64
N PRO A 88 -2.33 -6.81 20.68
CA PRO A 88 -1.09 -7.45 21.17
C PRO A 88 -1.18 -8.91 21.64
N ARG A 89 -2.34 -9.57 21.56
CA ARG A 89 -2.56 -10.97 21.99
C ARG A 89 -3.45 -11.76 21.03
N ALA A 90 -3.63 -11.28 19.79
CA ALA A 90 -4.44 -11.99 18.80
C ALA A 90 -3.71 -13.27 18.33
N PRO A 91 -4.43 -14.39 18.12
CA PRO A 91 -3.83 -15.59 17.56
C PRO A 91 -3.37 -15.31 16.11
N LEU A 92 -2.28 -15.94 15.68
CA LEU A 92 -1.66 -15.71 14.37
C LEU A 92 -2.64 -15.77 13.17
N PRO A 93 -3.60 -16.71 13.10
CA PRO A 93 -4.60 -16.73 12.03
C PRO A 93 -5.43 -15.45 11.95
N VAL A 94 -5.73 -14.84 13.09
CA VAL A 94 -6.46 -13.56 13.14
C VAL A 94 -5.56 -12.46 12.58
N VAL A 95 -4.31 -12.34 13.03
CA VAL A 95 -3.39 -11.31 12.51
C VAL A 95 -3.24 -11.43 10.99
N LEU A 96 -3.04 -12.64 10.46
CA LEU A 96 -2.95 -12.86 9.02
C LEU A 96 -4.24 -12.47 8.29
N LEU A 97 -5.41 -12.87 8.79
CA LEU A 97 -6.69 -12.49 8.18
C LEU A 97 -6.85 -10.97 8.13
N ARG A 98 -6.48 -10.25 9.20
CA ARG A 98 -6.53 -8.78 9.26
C ARG A 98 -5.59 -8.15 8.24
N SER A 99 -4.38 -8.70 8.10
CA SER A 99 -3.42 -8.27 7.07
C SER A 99 -3.93 -8.53 5.65
N VAL A 100 -4.59 -9.67 5.40
CA VAL A 100 -5.24 -9.94 4.11
C VAL A 100 -6.36 -8.94 3.84
N LEU A 101 -7.22 -8.65 4.82
CA LEU A 101 -8.29 -7.67 4.67
C LEU A 101 -7.74 -6.26 4.41
N ALA A 102 -6.65 -5.89 5.08
CA ALA A 102 -5.97 -4.62 4.84
C ALA A 102 -5.33 -4.55 3.45
N GLY A 103 -4.69 -5.63 2.99
CA GLY A 103 -4.16 -5.73 1.63
C GLY A 103 -5.24 -5.70 0.56
N ALA A 104 -6.38 -6.35 0.79
CA ALA A 104 -7.53 -6.30 -0.09
C ALA A 104 -8.09 -4.87 -0.20
N ALA A 105 -8.23 -4.17 0.94
CA ALA A 105 -8.66 -2.78 0.95
C ALA A 105 -7.65 -1.85 0.23
N GLY A 106 -6.35 -2.06 0.43
CA GLY A 106 -5.30 -1.35 -0.31
C GLY A 106 -5.39 -1.57 -1.82
N THR A 107 -5.67 -2.80 -2.24
CA THR A 107 -5.84 -3.15 -3.66
C THR A 107 -7.07 -2.49 -4.26
N VAL A 108 -8.18 -2.44 -3.51
CA VAL A 108 -9.40 -1.73 -3.94
C VAL A 108 -9.13 -0.23 -4.05
N ALA A 109 -8.36 0.36 -3.13
CA ALA A 109 -7.98 1.77 -3.21
C ALA A 109 -7.15 2.09 -4.46
N LEU A 110 -6.20 1.22 -4.82
CA LEU A 110 -5.46 1.34 -6.08
C LEU A 110 -6.38 1.28 -7.30
N ALA A 111 -7.33 0.33 -7.32
CA ALA A 111 -8.29 0.21 -8.41
C ALA A 111 -9.17 1.46 -8.54
N LEU A 112 -9.64 2.03 -7.44
CA LEU A 112 -10.42 3.27 -7.45
C LEU A 112 -9.62 4.45 -8.00
N VAL A 113 -8.34 4.58 -7.62
CA VAL A 113 -7.46 5.61 -8.19
C VAL A 113 -7.25 5.39 -9.69
N GLY A 114 -7.05 4.14 -10.11
CA GLY A 114 -6.95 3.76 -11.53
C GLY A 114 -8.20 4.13 -12.34
N ILE A 115 -9.40 3.94 -11.79
CA ILE A 115 -10.66 4.40 -12.41
C ILE A 115 -10.63 5.92 -12.60
N VAL A 116 -10.27 6.67 -11.55
CA VAL A 116 -10.27 8.15 -11.60
C VAL A 116 -9.26 8.68 -12.62
N THR A 117 -8.04 8.11 -12.66
CA THR A 117 -7.02 8.51 -13.64
C THR A 117 -7.43 8.15 -15.06
N ALA A 118 -7.96 6.95 -15.28
CA ALA A 118 -8.42 6.52 -16.60
C ALA A 118 -9.59 7.37 -17.12
N VAL A 119 -10.53 7.76 -16.24
CA VAL A 119 -11.64 8.66 -16.60
C VAL A 119 -11.13 10.06 -16.93
N HIS A 120 -10.19 10.60 -16.14
CA HIS A 120 -9.61 11.92 -16.40
C HIS A 120 -8.90 11.96 -17.76
N ASP A 121 -8.09 10.95 -18.06
CA ASP A 121 -7.38 10.84 -19.33
C ASP A 121 -8.33 10.65 -20.51
N ALA A 122 -9.40 9.86 -20.35
CA ALA A 122 -10.41 9.67 -21.38
C ALA A 122 -11.16 10.97 -21.74
N VAL A 123 -11.43 11.83 -20.74
CA VAL A 123 -12.04 13.15 -20.93
C VAL A 123 -11.09 14.11 -21.65
N GLN A 124 -9.81 14.11 -21.30
CA GLN A 124 -8.80 14.98 -21.89
C GLN A 124 -8.42 14.58 -23.32
N GLN A 125 -8.39 13.27 -23.63
CA GLN A 125 -7.87 12.74 -24.90
C GLN A 125 -8.98 12.42 -25.92
N GLY A 126 -10.25 12.48 -25.52
CA GLY A 126 -11.40 12.28 -26.42
C GLY A 126 -11.53 10.87 -27.02
N SER A 127 -10.76 9.89 -26.52
CA SER A 127 -10.57 8.57 -27.13
C SER A 127 -11.21 7.45 -26.31
N VAL A 128 -12.55 7.35 -26.37
CA VAL A 128 -13.33 6.35 -25.61
C VAL A 128 -13.00 4.90 -26.04
N GLY A 129 -12.61 4.69 -27.31
CA GLY A 129 -12.40 3.36 -27.91
C GLY A 129 -11.13 2.61 -27.45
N GLN A 130 -10.02 3.32 -27.20
CA GLN A 130 -8.81 2.75 -26.58
C GLN A 130 -8.89 2.74 -25.04
N GLY A 131 -9.91 3.42 -24.49
CA GLY A 131 -10.13 3.57 -23.05
C GLY A 131 -10.52 2.28 -22.34
N LEU A 132 -11.24 1.34 -22.98
CA LEU A 132 -11.68 0.10 -22.32
C LEU A 132 -10.52 -0.86 -22.00
N GLY A 133 -9.54 -0.97 -22.91
CA GLY A 133 -8.34 -1.76 -22.66
C GLY A 133 -7.46 -1.15 -21.57
N ARG A 134 -7.31 0.19 -21.57
CA ARG A 134 -6.64 0.93 -20.50
C ARG A 134 -7.39 0.82 -19.16
N LEU A 135 -8.71 0.90 -19.16
CA LEU A 135 -9.54 0.71 -17.97
C LEU A 135 -9.32 -0.68 -17.36
N LEU A 136 -9.30 -1.75 -18.15
CA LEU A 136 -9.00 -3.08 -17.61
C LEU A 136 -7.61 -3.15 -16.99
N VAL A 137 -6.61 -2.54 -17.63
CA VAL A 137 -5.24 -2.48 -17.09
C VAL A 137 -5.21 -1.67 -15.80
N ASP A 138 -5.76 -0.46 -15.78
CA ASP A 138 -5.69 0.45 -14.63
C ASP A 138 -6.58 0.03 -13.45
N VAL A 139 -7.67 -0.69 -13.71
CA VAL A 139 -8.65 -1.09 -12.69
C VAL A 139 -8.40 -2.50 -12.17
N VAL A 140 -7.85 -3.38 -13.00
CA VAL A 140 -7.70 -4.80 -12.64
C VAL A 140 -6.24 -5.19 -12.62
N THR A 141 -5.52 -5.01 -13.73
CA THR A 141 -4.17 -5.58 -13.87
C THR A 141 -3.14 -4.86 -13.01
N THR A 142 -3.07 -3.53 -13.07
CA THR A 142 -2.13 -2.69 -12.32
C THR A 142 -2.37 -2.81 -10.81
N PRO A 143 -3.63 -2.73 -10.31
CA PRO A 143 -3.90 -2.93 -8.89
C PRO A 143 -3.53 -4.33 -8.41
N LEU A 144 -3.78 -5.39 -9.20
CA LEU A 144 -3.37 -6.74 -8.82
C LEU A 144 -1.85 -6.92 -8.84
N GLN A 145 -1.16 -6.38 -9.86
CA GLN A 145 0.30 -6.47 -9.97
C GLN A 145 1.02 -5.78 -8.81
N LEU A 146 0.48 -4.68 -8.29
CA LEU A 146 1.06 -3.96 -7.16
C LEU A 146 0.53 -4.49 -5.81
N GLY A 147 -0.78 -4.71 -5.71
CA GLY A 147 -1.47 -5.08 -4.47
C GLY A 147 -1.13 -6.48 -3.97
N LEU A 148 -0.95 -7.47 -4.85
CA LEU A 148 -0.60 -8.84 -4.44
C LEU A 148 0.78 -8.90 -3.76
N PRO A 149 1.88 -8.41 -4.37
CA PRO A 149 3.19 -8.38 -3.72
C PRO A 149 3.18 -7.60 -2.40
N MET A 150 2.51 -6.44 -2.36
CA MET A 150 2.42 -5.64 -1.12
C MET A 150 1.65 -6.37 -0.02
N THR A 151 0.59 -7.11 -0.38
CA THR A 151 -0.17 -7.93 0.59
C THR A 151 0.70 -9.05 1.14
N LEU A 152 1.53 -9.69 0.31
CA LEU A 152 2.51 -10.67 0.77
C LEU A 152 3.56 -10.04 1.71
N MET A 153 4.04 -8.83 1.42
CA MET A 153 4.92 -8.09 2.32
C MET A 153 4.24 -7.73 3.64
N LEU A 154 2.95 -7.34 3.62
CA LEU A 154 2.15 -7.11 4.82
C LEU A 154 2.01 -8.40 5.65
N LEU A 155 1.80 -9.55 5.01
CA LEU A 155 1.73 -10.83 5.70
C LEU A 155 3.08 -11.20 6.33
N GLY A 156 4.18 -11.02 5.60
CA GLY A 156 5.53 -11.27 6.09
C GLY A 156 5.89 -10.37 7.28
N SER A 157 5.65 -9.06 7.16
CA SER A 157 5.91 -8.09 8.23
C SER A 157 5.01 -8.31 9.45
N ALA A 158 3.73 -8.59 9.27
CA ALA A 158 2.82 -8.92 10.37
C ALA A 158 3.23 -10.22 11.09
N SER A 159 3.69 -11.23 10.34
CA SER A 159 4.20 -12.49 10.91
C SER A 159 5.48 -12.25 11.71
N ALA A 160 6.42 -11.46 11.18
CA ALA A 160 7.65 -11.09 11.87
C ALA A 160 7.36 -10.29 13.16
N ALA A 161 6.45 -9.31 13.09
CA ALA A 161 6.02 -8.54 14.25
C ALA A 161 5.35 -9.42 15.32
N TRP A 162 4.49 -10.36 14.91
CA TRP A 162 3.87 -11.32 15.82
C TRP A 162 4.92 -12.23 16.49
N LEU A 163 5.89 -12.74 15.74
CA LEU A 163 6.99 -13.54 16.27
C LEU A 163 7.88 -12.75 17.23
N TRP A 164 8.07 -11.45 17.02
CA TRP A 164 8.84 -10.60 17.92
C TRP A 164 8.10 -10.33 19.23
N VAL A 165 6.81 -9.97 19.15
CA VAL A 165 5.98 -9.63 20.32
C VAL A 165 5.58 -10.86 21.11
N GLY A 166 5.26 -11.98 20.45
CA GLY A 166 4.83 -13.22 21.10
C GLY A 166 5.94 -13.97 21.84
N ARG A 167 7.22 -13.67 21.56
CA ARG A 167 8.38 -14.31 22.21
C ARG A 167 8.92 -13.56 23.42
N HIS A 168 8.44 -12.35 23.69
CA HIS A 168 8.79 -11.60 24.90
C HIS A 168 7.66 -11.72 25.92
N PRO A 169 7.66 -12.76 26.78
CA PRO A 169 6.90 -12.70 28.01
C PRO A 169 7.47 -11.56 28.85
N ARG A 170 6.64 -10.56 29.15
CA ARG A 170 6.80 -9.78 30.38
C ARG A 170 6.15 -10.56 31.51
#